data_AF-A0A957VFS8-F1
#
_entry.id   AF-A0A957VFS8-F1
#
_cell.length_a   1.000
_cell.length_b   1.000
_cell.length_c   1.000
_cell.angle_alpha   90.00
_cell.angle_beta   90.00
_cell.angle_gamma   90.00
#
_symmetry.space_group_name_H-M   'P 1'
#
loop_
_entity.id
_entity.type
_entity.pdbx_description
1 polymer ?
#
loop_
_entity_poly.entity_id
_entity_poly.type
_entity_poly.pdbx_seq_one_letter_code
_entity_poly.pdbx_strand_id
1 'polypeptide(L)'
;DGGKRLYFGSGRDTGIRSIALDEHGDFVGEPREEFFLAQFEGSGNDKGQRITFTNDNQMVIKGIDFNYTLRAASEPRRNLYTFALNPETQTWELQSIETDPV
;
A
#
# COMPACT_ATOMS: atom_id res chain seq x y z
N ASP A 1 10.68 20.20 7.13
CA ASP A 1 10.62 19.79 5.71
C ASP A 1 9.52 18.76 5.48
N GLY A 2 8.31 19.26 5.20
CA GLY A 2 7.12 18.45 4.95
C GLY A 2 6.88 18.29 3.45
N GLY A 3 7.77 17.58 2.76
CA GLY A 3 7.64 17.32 1.32
C GLY A 3 6.48 16.38 1.00
N LYS A 4 5.83 16.59 -0.15
CA LYS A 4 4.81 15.65 -0.66
C LYS A 4 5.47 14.36 -1.11
N ARG A 5 4.73 13.25 -1.04
CA ARG A 5 5.23 11.93 -1.41
C ARG A 5 4.13 11.14 -2.11
N LEU A 6 4.46 10.55 -3.25
CA LEU A 6 3.58 9.62 -3.97
C LEU A 6 3.82 8.22 -3.44
N TYR A 7 2.75 7.48 -3.18
CA TYR A 7 2.80 6.07 -2.80
C TYR A 7 2.13 5.22 -3.87
N PHE A 8 2.72 4.06 -4.16
CA PHE A 8 2.26 3.16 -5.20
C PHE A 8 2.61 1.69 -4.90
N GLY A 9 1.77 0.79 -5.40
CA GLY A 9 2.02 -0.65 -5.37
C GLY A 9 2.54 -1.18 -6.70
N SER A 10 3.00 -2.43 -6.71
CA SER A 10 3.38 -3.17 -7.93
C SER A 10 2.29 -4.13 -8.37
N GLY A 11 2.09 -4.26 -9.69
CA GLY A 11 1.25 -5.32 -10.25
C GLY A 11 1.93 -6.70 -10.26
N ARG A 12 3.24 -6.76 -10.00
CA ARG A 12 4.05 -8.00 -10.09
C ARG A 12 4.43 -8.58 -8.74
N ASP A 13 4.50 -7.74 -7.71
CA ASP A 13 4.88 -8.10 -6.34
C ASP A 13 3.98 -7.43 -5.30
N THR A 14 4.17 -7.76 -4.03
CA THR A 14 3.41 -7.25 -2.89
C THR A 14 3.99 -5.95 -2.32
N GLY A 15 5.01 -5.38 -2.97
CA GLY A 15 5.77 -4.24 -2.49
C GLY A 15 5.02 -2.92 -2.63
N ILE A 16 5.00 -2.17 -1.53
CA ILE A 16 4.55 -0.78 -1.46
C ILE A 16 5.78 0.11 -1.47
N ARG A 17 5.77 1.08 -2.37
CA ARG A 17 6.89 1.98 -2.64
C ARG A 17 6.42 3.42 -2.58
N SER A 18 7.36 4.33 -2.40
CA SER A 18 7.11 5.75 -2.43
C SER A 18 8.19 6.52 -3.17
N ILE A 19 7.87 7.72 -3.66
CA ILE A 19 8.84 8.65 -4.22
C ILE A 19 8.53 10.06 -3.76
N ALA A 20 9.56 10.82 -3.40
CA ALA A 20 9.39 12.21 -2.98
C ALA A 20 8.98 13.07 -4.18
N LEU A 21 8.14 14.07 -3.93
CA LEU A 21 7.72 15.05 -4.90
C LEU A 21 8.21 16.44 -4.49
N ASP A 22 8.58 17.26 -5.46
CA ASP A 22 8.84 18.67 -5.24
C ASP A 22 7.53 19.49 -5.13
N GLU A 23 7.65 20.82 -5.06
CA GLU A 23 6.51 21.73 -4.97
C GLU A 23 5.60 21.72 -6.22
N HIS A 24 6.16 21.37 -7.38
CA HIS A 24 5.45 21.26 -8.66
C HIS A 24 4.83 19.87 -8.85
N GLY A 25 5.20 18.89 -8.02
CA GLY A 25 4.75 17.51 -8.12
C GLY A 25 5.69 16.63 -8.94
N ASP A 26 6.88 17.12 -9.29
CA ASP A 26 7.90 16.37 -10.02
C ASP A 26 8.63 15.39 -9.10
N PHE A 27 9.02 14.24 -9.66
CA PHE A 27 9.72 13.21 -8.91
C PHE A 27 11.13 13.67 -8.49
N VAL A 28 11.45 13.47 -7.21
CA VAL A 28 12.76 13.80 -6.64
C VAL A 28 13.42 12.53 -6.09
N GLY A 29 14.58 12.19 -6.65
CA GLY A 29 15.38 11.05 -6.23
C GLY A 29 14.83 9.71 -6.74
N GLU A 30 15.19 8.64 -6.04
CA GLU A 30 14.82 7.27 -6.39
C GLU A 30 13.63 6.77 -5.56
N PRO A 31 12.80 5.86 -6.10
CA PRO A 31 11.78 5.19 -5.31
C PRO A 31 12.35 4.49 -4.06
N ARG A 32 11.69 4.72 -2.93
CA ARG A 32 11.93 4.02 -1.66
C ARG A 32 10.97 2.85 -1.53
N GLU A 33 11.50 1.69 -1.16
CA GLU A 33 10.66 0.59 -0.69
C GLU A 33 10.21 0.87 0.75
N GLU A 34 8.90 0.86 0.98
CA GLU A 34 8.34 1.09 2.31
C GLU A 34 8.21 -0.23 3.06
N PHE A 35 7.57 -1.22 2.43
CA PHE A 35 7.34 -2.56 2.98
C PHE A 35 6.70 -3.47 1.92
N PHE A 36 6.59 -4.76 2.25
CA PHE A 36 5.83 -5.74 1.47
C PHE A 36 4.56 -6.13 2.21
N LEU A 37 3.41 -6.17 1.52
CA LEU A 37 2.17 -6.66 2.14
C LEU A 37 2.32 -8.09 2.65
N ALA A 38 3.05 -8.93 1.90
CA ALA A 38 3.30 -10.35 2.21
C ALA A 38 3.97 -10.60 3.58
N GLN A 39 4.56 -9.57 4.22
CA GLN A 39 5.18 -9.72 5.53
C GLN A 39 4.16 -9.77 6.68
N PHE A 40 2.89 -9.42 6.43
CA PHE A 40 1.84 -9.36 7.44
C PHE A 40 0.95 -10.61 7.39
N GLU A 41 0.48 -11.08 8.54
CA GLU A 41 -0.38 -12.27 8.60
C GLU A 41 -1.72 -12.05 7.88
N GLY A 42 -2.22 -13.06 7.17
CA GLY A 42 -3.46 -12.96 6.38
C GLY A 42 -3.30 -12.31 5.00
N SER A 43 -2.10 -11.87 4.62
CA SER A 43 -1.85 -11.09 3.39
C SER A 43 -1.52 -11.86 2.12
N GLY A 44 -1.20 -13.15 2.22
CA GLY A 44 -0.89 -14.00 1.06
C GLY A 44 -0.01 -13.31 0.00
N ASN A 45 -0.53 -13.26 -1.23
CA ASN A 45 0.10 -12.61 -2.41
C ASN A 45 -0.60 -11.29 -2.78
N ASP A 46 -1.20 -10.60 -1.81
CA ASP A 46 -1.99 -9.41 -2.09
C ASP A 46 -1.14 -8.29 -2.70
N LYS A 47 -1.67 -7.70 -3.76
CA LYS A 47 -1.08 -6.55 -4.44
C LYS A 47 -1.87 -5.30 -4.08
N GLY A 48 -1.16 -4.20 -3.82
CA GLY A 48 -1.78 -2.91 -3.51
C GLY A 48 -2.54 -2.37 -4.72
N GLN A 49 -3.87 -2.50 -4.72
CA GLN A 49 -4.75 -2.02 -5.79
C GLN A 49 -5.06 -0.53 -5.64
N ARG A 50 -5.31 -0.10 -4.40
CA ARG A 50 -5.67 1.29 -4.09
C ARG A 50 -5.04 1.69 -2.77
N ILE A 51 -4.44 2.87 -2.75
CA ILE A 51 -3.89 3.49 -1.54
C ILE A 51 -4.68 4.77 -1.30
N THR A 52 -5.17 4.96 -0.08
CA THR A 52 -5.88 6.15 0.36
C THR A 52 -5.34 6.63 1.69
N PHE A 53 -5.38 7.93 1.92
CA PHE A 53 -5.05 8.52 3.21
C PHE A 53 -6.32 9.00 3.89
N THR A 54 -6.49 8.68 5.17
CA THR A 54 -7.60 9.18 5.99
C THR A 54 -7.27 10.55 6.57
N ASN A 55 -8.27 11.23 7.12
CA ASN A 55 -8.07 12.51 7.80
C ASN A 55 -7.22 12.37 9.08
N ASP A 56 -7.10 11.16 9.63
CA ASP A 56 -6.32 10.85 10.83
C ASP A 56 -4.88 10.43 10.48
N ASN A 57 -4.38 10.83 9.31
CA ASN A 57 -3.04 10.48 8.78
C ASN A 57 -2.76 8.97 8.69
N GLN A 58 -3.81 8.15 8.56
CA GLN A 58 -3.63 6.73 8.32
C GLN A 58 -3.56 6.44 6.83
N MET A 59 -2.71 5.49 6.46
CA MET A 59 -2.72 4.91 5.12
C MET A 59 -3.60 3.67 5.12
N VAL A 60 -4.57 3.62 4.22
CA VAL A 60 -5.39 2.44 3.96
C VAL A 60 -5.04 1.89 2.58
N ILE A 61 -4.63 0.63 2.55
CA ILE A 61 -4.32 -0.09 1.31
C ILE A 61 -5.38 -1.17 1.09
N LYS A 62 -6.02 -1.12 -0.07
CA LYS A 62 -6.83 -2.24 -0.56
C LYS A 62 -5.94 -3.23 -1.28
N GLY A 63 -5.68 -4.37 -0.65
CA GLY A 63 -5.01 -5.52 -1.23
C GLY A 63 -5.98 -6.41 -1.99
N ILE A 64 -5.50 -7.00 -3.08
CA ILE A 64 -6.23 -8.01 -3.85
C ILE A 64 -5.28 -9.14 -4.23
N ASP A 65 -5.74 -10.38 -4.08
CA ASP A 65 -5.05 -11.54 -4.64
C ASP A 65 -5.18 -11.46 -6.17
N PHE A 66 -4.10 -11.03 -6.83
CA PHE A 66 -4.07 -10.85 -8.26
C PHE A 66 -3.07 -11.81 -8.92
N ASN A 67 -3.63 -12.84 -9.56
CA ASN A 67 -2.90 -13.78 -10.40
C ASN A 67 -3.18 -13.48 -11.87
N TYR A 68 -2.14 -13.55 -12.71
CA TYR A 68 -2.23 -13.34 -14.17
C TYR A 68 -2.87 -14.55 -14.88
N THR A 69 -4.04 -15.00 -14.43
CA THR A 69 -4.77 -16.11 -15.03
C THR A 69 -5.92 -15.59 -15.88
N LEU A 70 -6.24 -16.28 -16.97
CA LEU A 70 -7.35 -15.95 -17.87
C LEU A 70 -8.74 -16.21 -17.25
N ARG A 71 -8.79 -16.82 -16.05
CA ARG A 71 -10.03 -17.10 -15.34
C ARG A 71 -10.27 -16.01 -14.31
N ALA A 72 -11.26 -15.16 -14.56
CA ALA A 72 -11.76 -14.27 -13.53
C ALA A 72 -12.29 -15.11 -12.35
N ALA A 73 -11.75 -14.90 -11.16
CA ALA A 73 -12.36 -15.43 -9.95
C ALA A 73 -13.71 -14.73 -9.75
N SER A 74 -14.77 -15.50 -9.50
CA SER A 74 -16.12 -14.97 -9.30
C SER A 74 -16.19 -14.00 -8.12
N GLU A 75 -15.44 -14.29 -7.05
CA GLU A 75 -15.30 -13.45 -5.85
C GLU A 75 -13.80 -13.25 -5.55
N PRO A 76 -13.18 -12.13 -5.96
CA PRO A 76 -11.81 -11.84 -5.57
C PRO A 76 -11.76 -11.51 -4.07
N ARG A 77 -10.96 -12.27 -3.31
CA ARG A 77 -10.65 -11.93 -1.92
C ARG A 77 -9.89 -10.61 -1.88
N ARG A 78 -10.31 -9.75 -0.96
CA ARG A 78 -9.79 -8.40 -0.79
C ARG A 78 -9.56 -8.17 0.69
N ASN A 79 -8.43 -7.53 0.99
CA ASN A 79 -8.10 -7.13 2.35
C ASN A 79 -7.91 -5.61 2.39
N LEU A 80 -8.28 -5.00 3.50
CA LEU A 80 -7.99 -3.62 3.84
C LEU A 80 -6.92 -3.61 4.93
N TYR A 81 -5.78 -3.02 4.61
CA TYR A 81 -4.67 -2.82 5.53
C TYR A 81 -4.66 -1.38 5.99
N THR A 82 -4.72 -1.16 7.30
CA THR A 82 -4.63 0.17 7.89
C THR A 82 -3.27 0.34 8.55
N PHE A 83 -2.57 1.42 8.23
CA PHE A 83 -1.26 1.76 8.76
C PHE A 83 -1.26 3.14 9.41
N ALA A 84 -0.48 3.28 10.48
CA ALA A 84 -0.14 4.56 11.08
C ALA A 84 1.34 4.89 10.80
N LEU A 85 1.65 6.16 10.60
CA LEU A 85 3.03 6.60 10.42
C LEU A 85 3.68 6.76 11.80
N ASN A 86 4.79 6.06 12.04
CA ASN A 86 5.65 6.34 13.17
C ASN A 86 6.50 7.60 12.85
N PRO A 87 6.33 8.71 13.59
CA PRO A 87 7.02 9.96 13.29
C PRO A 87 8.52 9.91 13.62
N GLU A 88 8.96 9.02 14.50
CA GLU A 88 10.36 8.90 14.91
C GLU A 88 11.19 8.17 13.86
N THR A 89 10.66 7.08 13.32
CA THR A 89 11.33 6.23 12.33
C THR A 89 10.96 6.59 10.89
N GLN A 90 9.89 7.37 10.70
CA GLN A 90 9.28 7.65 9.39
C GLN A 90 8.91 6.38 8.61
N THR A 91 8.47 5.35 9.34
CA THR A 91 8.02 4.06 8.80
C THR A 91 6.53 3.85 9.08
N TRP A 92 5.88 3.05 8.24
CA TRP A 92 4.48 2.67 8.42
C TRP A 92 4.36 1.44 9.32
N GLU A 93 3.49 1.53 10.32
CA GLU A 93 3.20 0.45 11.27
C GLU A 93 1.77 -0.06 11.06
N LEU A 94 1.63 -1.36 10.84
CA LEU A 94 0.34 -2.01 10.65
C LEU A 94 -0.52 -1.87 11.92
N GLN A 95 -1.76 -1.43 11.74
CA GLN A 95 -2.76 -1.28 12.79
C GLN A 95 -3.83 -2.37 12.72
N SER A 96 -4.37 -2.63 11.52
CA SER A 96 -5.40 -3.65 11.33
C SER A 96 -5.38 -4.24 9.92
N ILE A 97 -5.92 -5.46 9.81
CA ILE A 97 -6.23 -6.13 8.55
C ILE A 97 -7.68 -6.59 8.64
N GLU A 98 -8.48 -6.16 7.67
CA GLU A 98 -9.90 -6.52 7.58
C GLU A 98 -10.18 -7.14 6.22
N THR A 99 -10.93 -8.22 6.16
CA THR A 99 -11.44 -8.72 4.88
C THR A 99 -12.54 -7.78 4.40
N ASP A 100 -12.36 -7.21 3.21
CA ASP A 100 -13.35 -6.33 2.58
C ASP A 100 -14.60 -7.17 2.26
N PRO A 101 -15.77 -6.89 2.88
CA PRO A 101 -16.92 -7.78 2.82
C PRO A 101 -17.58 -7.88 1.45
N VAL A 102 -17.27 -6.97 0.51
CA VAL A 102 -17.89 -6.80 -0.83
C VAL A 102 -19.41 -6.60 -0.78
#